data_AF-A0A0U1CXD8-F1
#
_entry.id   AF-A0A0U1CXD8-F1
#
_cell.length_a   1.000
_cell.length_b   1.000
_cell.length_c   1.000
_cell.angle_alpha   90.00
_cell.angle_beta   90.00
_cell.angle_gamma   90.00
#
_symmetry.space_group_name_H-M   'P 1'
#
loop_
_entity.id
_entity.type
_entity.pdbx_description
1 polymer ?
#
loop_
_entity_poly.entity_id
_entity_poly.type
_entity_poly.pdbx_seq_one_letter_code
_entity_poly.pdbx_strand_id
1 'polypeptide(L)' 'MTATSSNSFDPHDLLAEARLGVLATIKASGMPQLSPVTPFYDRAAGVIYVSMTDGRAKTANLRRDPPRGA' A
#
# COMPACT_ATOMS: atom_id res chain seq x y z
N MET A 1 6.89 31.82 27.40
CA MET A 1 7.47 30.66 26.69
C MET A 1 6.40 29.58 26.71
N THR A 2 5.65 29.36 25.63
CA THR A 2 4.53 28.41 25.67
C THR A 2 4.38 27.63 24.37
N ALA A 3 4.36 26.32 24.56
CA ALA A 3 3.87 25.22 23.71
C ALA A 3 4.60 24.95 22.38
N THR A 4 5.54 24.00 22.44
CA THR A 4 5.94 23.19 21.29
C THR A 4 4.99 21.99 21.20
N SER A 5 3.95 22.07 20.36
CA SER A 5 3.12 20.89 20.07
C SER A 5 3.90 19.99 19.10
N SER A 6 4.50 18.92 19.61
CA SER A 6 4.97 17.83 18.75
C SER A 6 3.73 17.10 18.23
N ASN A 7 3.27 17.47 17.04
CA ASN A 7 2.25 16.71 16.34
C ASN A 7 2.82 15.32 16.07
N SER A 8 2.47 14.37 16.93
CA SER A 8 2.90 12.97 16.80
C SER A 8 2.28 12.42 15.54
N PHE A 9 3.10 12.16 14.53
CA PHE A 9 2.67 11.50 13.31
C PHE A 9 2.43 10.02 13.59
N ASP A 10 1.21 9.54 13.38
CA ASP A 10 0.88 8.13 13.34
C ASP A 10 0.75 7.67 11.87
N PRO A 11 1.65 6.81 11.36
CA PRO A 11 1.55 6.26 10.02
C PRO A 11 0.22 5.52 9.76
N HIS A 12 -0.42 4.96 10.79
CA HIS A 12 -1.68 4.24 10.64
C HIS A 12 -2.85 5.17 10.35
N ASP A 13 -2.82 6.40 10.87
CA ASP A 13 -3.82 7.42 10.56
C ASP A 13 -3.70 7.82 9.09
N LEU A 14 -2.46 7.97 8.58
CA LEU A 14 -2.21 8.21 7.16
C LEU A 14 -2.77 7.09 6.27
N LEU A 15 -2.55 5.82 6.65
CA LEU A 15 -3.06 4.68 5.90
C LEU A 15 -4.59 4.59 5.94
N ALA A 16 -5.21 4.93 7.07
CA ALA A 16 -6.67 4.93 7.23
C ALA A 16 -7.36 6.03 6.40
N GLU A 17 -6.70 7.19 6.23
CA GLU A 17 -7.22 8.31 5.45
C GLU A 17 -6.88 8.22 3.95
N ALA A 18 -5.92 7.38 3.56
CA ALA A 18 -5.44 7.27 2.19
C ALA A 18 -6.53 6.73 1.23
N ARG A 19 -6.86 7.54 0.21
CA ARG A 19 -7.80 7.16 -0.87
C ARG A 19 -7.11 6.77 -2.17
N LEU A 20 -5.81 7.04 -2.28
CA LEU A 20 -4.99 6.74 -3.44
C LEU A 20 -3.64 6.19 -2.97
N GLY A 21 -3.16 5.15 -3.65
CA GLY A 21 -1.86 4.57 -3.41
C GLY A 21 -1.24 4.05 -4.70
N VAL A 22 0.04 3.68 -4.64
CA VAL A 22 0.74 3.02 -5.74
C VAL A 22 1.18 1.64 -5.27
N LEU A 23 0.70 0.61 -5.94
CA LEU A 23 1.25 -0.73 -5.78
C LEU A 23 2.48 -0.86 -6.67
N ALA A 24 3.64 -0.98 -6.04
CA ALA A 24 4.88 -1.34 -6.70
C ALA A 24 5.06 -2.87 -6.66
N THR A 25 5.30 -3.48 -7.82
CA THR A 25 5.68 -4.89 -7.94
C THR A 25 6.94 -5.00 -8.77
N ILE A 26 7.71 -6.08 -8.61
CA ILE A 26 8.91 -6.32 -9.42
C ILE A 26 8.58 -7.31 -10.55
N LYS A 27 8.82 -6.90 -11.80
CA LYS A 27 8.71 -7.78 -12.97
C LYS A 27 9.83 -8.83 -12.95
N ALA A 28 9.67 -9.95 -13.66
CA ALA A 28 10.71 -10.98 -13.76
C ALA A 28 12.02 -10.44 -14.34
N SER A 29 11.94 -9.38 -15.16
CA SER A 29 13.10 -8.66 -15.70
C SER A 29 13.81 -7.76 -14.68
N GLY A 30 13.39 -7.74 -13.41
CA GLY A 30 13.92 -6.87 -12.36
C GLY A 30 13.38 -5.44 -12.36
N MET A 31 12.60 -5.06 -13.37
CA MET A 31 12.06 -3.70 -13.49
C MET A 31 10.84 -3.48 -12.59
N PRO A 32 10.75 -2.33 -11.89
CA PRO A 32 9.57 -2.00 -11.11
C PRO A 32 8.36 -1.74 -12.03
N GLN A 33 7.22 -2.28 -11.64
CA GLN A 33 5.91 -1.93 -12.18
C GLN A 33 5.12 -1.19 -11.10
N LEU A 34 4.78 0.06 -11.41
CA LEU A 34 3.92 0.90 -10.58
C LEU A 34 2.50 0.87 -11.13
N SER A 35 1.53 0.77 -10.25
CA SER A 35 0.13 0.85 -10.64
C SER A 35 -0.66 1.60 -9.58
N PRO A 36 -1.39 2.67 -9.96
CA PRO A 36 -2.27 3.36 -9.03
C PRO A 36 -3.38 2.43 -8.56
N VAL A 37 -3.77 2.56 -7.30
CA VAL A 37 -4.79 1.75 -6.63
C VAL A 37 -5.58 2.58 -5.63
N THR A 38 -6.77 2.08 -5.28
CA THR A 38 -7.55 2.56 -4.14
C THR A 38 -7.37 1.55 -3.00
N PRO A 39 -6.56 1.86 -1.98
CA PRO A 39 -6.37 0.99 -0.83
C PRO A 39 -7.51 1.16 0.18
N PHE A 40 -7.71 0.12 1.00
CA PHE A 40 -8.50 0.18 2.22
C PHE A 40 -7.69 -0.46 3.34
N TYR A 41 -7.41 0.31 4.39
CA TYR A 41 -6.63 -0.16 5.54
C TYR A 41 -7.55 -0.62 6.67
N ASP A 42 -7.53 -1.92 6.97
CA ASP A 42 -8.15 -2.48 8.16
C ASP A 42 -7.14 -2.42 9.31
N ARG A 43 -7.32 -1.42 10.18
CA ARG A 43 -6.44 -1.18 11.32
C ARG A 43 -6.51 -2.27 12.38
N ALA A 44 -7.66 -2.94 12.54
CA ALA A 44 -7.81 -4.00 13.53
C ALA A 44 -7.06 -5.26 13.11
N ALA A 45 -7.08 -5.57 11.80
CA ALA A 45 -6.36 -6.71 11.24
C ALA A 45 -4.90 -6.41 10.86
N GLY A 46 -4.53 -5.13 10.71
CA GLY A 46 -3.21 -4.72 10.19
C GLY A 46 -3.05 -5.03 8.70
N VAL A 47 -4.15 -5.02 7.94
CA VAL A 47 -4.18 -5.47 6.53
C VAL A 47 -4.58 -4.33 5.60
N ILE A 48 -3.87 -4.20 4.48
CA ILE A 48 -4.25 -3.30 3.38
C ILE A 48 -4.90 -4.11 2.26
N TYR A 49 -6.18 -3.88 2.03
CA TYR A 49 -6.91 -4.39 0.89
C TYR A 49 -6.74 -3.47 -0.31
N VAL A 50 -6.62 -4.06 -1.49
CA VAL A 50 -6.47 -3.31 -2.74
C VAL A 50 -7.43 -3.90 -3.77
N SER A 51 -8.37 -3.09 -4.25
CA SER A 51 -9.22 -3.50 -5.35
C SER A 51 -8.44 -3.46 -6.65
N MET A 52 -8.52 -4.52 -7.46
CA MET A 52 -7.90 -4.59 -8.77
C MET A 52 -8.94 -5.04 -9.79
N THR A 53 -9.06 -4.30 -10.89
CA THR A 53 -9.75 -4.80 -12.09
C THR A 53 -8.96 -5.98 -12.63
N ASP A 54 -9.62 -7.09 -12.94
CA ASP A 54 -8.93 -8.32 -13.33
C ASP A 54 -8.19 -8.12 -14.66
N GLY A 55 -6.87 -8.01 -14.54
CA GLY A 55 -5.94 -7.73 -15.63
C GLY A 55 -4.71 -8.60 -15.45
N ARG A 56 -4.63 -9.68 -16.23
CA ARG A 56 -3.63 -10.77 -16.23
C ARG A 56 -2.22 -10.43 -15.72
N ALA A 57 -1.71 -9.24 -16.01
CA ALA A 57 -0.35 -8.84 -15.63
C ALA A 57 -0.14 -8.68 -14.11
N LYS A 58 -1.12 -8.15 -13.37
CA LYS A 58 -0.93 -7.77 -11.94
C LYS A 58 -1.12 -8.96 -11.00
N THR A 59 -2.08 -9.83 -11.31
CA THR A 59 -2.30 -11.10 -10.60
C THR A 59 -1.11 -12.06 -10.77
N ALA A 60 -0.53 -12.15 -11.98
CA ALA A 60 0.65 -12.98 -12.22
C ALA A 60 1.89 -12.48 -11.45
N ASN A 61 2.07 -11.15 -11.36
CA ASN A 61 3.19 -10.58 -10.62
C ASN A 61 3.06 -10.77 -9.10
N LEU A 62 1.86 -10.58 -8.53
CA LEU A 62 1.62 -10.82 -7.10
C LEU A 62 1.74 -12.29 -6.70
N ARG A 63 1.41 -13.23 -7.59
CA ARG A 63 1.64 -14.67 -7.34
C ARG A 63 3.13 -15.04 -7.37
N ARG A 64 3.95 -14.33 -8.15
CA ARG A 64 5.40 -14.60 -8.27
C ARG A 64 6.19 -13.94 -7.15
N ASP A 65 5.81 -12.73 -6.74
CA ASP A 65 6.45 -11.97 -5.68
C ASP A 65 5.36 -11.47 -4.71
N PRO A 66 4.90 -12.33 -3.78
CA PRO A 66 3.91 -11.93 -2.81
C PRO A 66 4.50 -10.85 -1.90
N PRO A 67 3.76 -9.77 -1.57
CA PRO A 67 4.23 -8.75 -0.67
C PRO A 67 4.66 -9.39 0.65
N ARG A 68 5.92 -9.17 1.06
CA ARG A 68 6.38 -9.58 2.40
C ARG A 68 5.74 -8.62 3.40
N GLY A 69 4.83 -9.14 4.23
CA GLY A 69 4.28 -8.39 5.35
C GLY A 69 5.41 -8.05 6.33
N ALA A 70 5.50 -6.77 6.68
CA ALA A 70 6.20 -6.27 7.87
C ALA A 70 5.12 -5.95 8.91
#